data_AF-A0A2G8LRL6-F1
#
_entry.id   AF-A0A2G8LRL6-F1
#
_cell.length_a   1.000
_cell.length_b   1.000
_cell.length_c   1.000
_cell.angle_alpha   90.00
_cell.angle_beta   90.00
_cell.angle_gamma   90.00
#
_symmetry.space_group_name_H-M   'P 1'
#
loop_
_entity.id
_entity.type
_entity.pdbx_description
1 polymer ?
#
loop_
_entity_poly.entity_id
_entity_poly.type
_entity_poly.pdbx_seq_one_letter_code
_entity_poly.pdbx_strand_id
1 'polypeptide(L)' 'MSLIKVCADLKAGALAKNLKVKGPVRMPTKTLRITTRKTPCGEGSKTWDRFQMRIHKRIIDLQSPSGDCQADCILSL' A
#
# COMPACT_ATOMS: atom_id res chain seq x y z
N MET A 1 4.24 -10.26 4.75
CA MET A 1 5.04 -9.08 5.14
C MET A 1 4.11 -7.91 5.41
N SER A 2 4.20 -7.30 6.59
CA SER A 2 3.27 -6.26 7.04
C SER A 2 3.76 -4.86 6.70
N LEU A 3 2.92 -4.05 6.04
CA LEU A 3 3.17 -2.64 5.71
C LEU A 3 3.58 -1.78 6.93
N ILE A 4 3.13 -2.16 8.13
CA ILE A 4 3.44 -1.46 9.40
C ILE A 4 4.94 -1.53 9.73
N LYS A 5 5.56 -2.70 9.53
CA LYS A 5 6.99 -2.90 9.80
C LYS A 5 7.84 -2.06 8.85
N VAL A 6 7.53 -2.15 7.54
CA VAL A 6 8.21 -1.35 6.50
C VAL A 6 8.13 0.15 6.77
N CYS A 7 6.96 0.67 7.18
CA CYS A 7 6.82 2.08 7.53
C CYS A 7 7.60 2.48 8.79
N ALA A 8 7.80 1.57 9.75
CA ALA A 8 8.57 1.85 10.96
C ALA A 8 10.07 1.87 10.66
N ASP A 9 10.54 0.93 9.84
CA ASP A 9 11.95 0.82 9.44
C ASP A 9 12.39 2.04 8.62
N LEU A 10 11.53 2.50 7.68
CA LEU A 10 11.78 3.70 6.87
C LEU A 10 11.83 4.98 7.72
N LYS A 11 10.97 5.09 8.75
CA LYS A 11 11.03 6.22 9.70
C LYS A 11 12.32 6.21 10.51
N ALA A 12 12.71 5.06 11.03
CA ALA A 12 13.94 4.93 11.81
C ALA A 12 15.16 5.32 10.98
N GLY A 13 15.23 4.88 9.71
CA GLY A 13 16.29 5.27 8.78
C GLY A 13 16.32 6.77 8.45
N ALA A 14 15.16 7.43 8.39
CA ALA A 14 15.08 8.87 8.14
C ALA A 14 15.48 9.72 9.36
N LEU A 15 15.11 9.28 10.57
CA LEU A 15 15.53 9.91 11.83
C LEU A 15 17.04 9.80 12.05
N ALA A 16 17.64 8.65 11.73
CA ALA A 16 19.10 8.47 11.80
C ALA A 16 19.87 9.44 10.90
N LYS A 17 19.25 9.88 9.79
CA LYS A 17 19.84 10.84 8.83
C LYS A 17 19.46 12.30 9.11
N ASN A 18 18.80 12.60 10.24
CA ASN A 18 18.33 13.94 10.62
C ASN A 18 17.51 14.65 9.54
N LEU A 19 16.69 13.91 8.79
CA LEU A 19 15.81 14.47 7.76
C LEU A 19 14.48 14.94 8.36
N LYS A 20 13.90 16.00 7.80
CA LYS A 20 12.55 16.45 8.16
C LYS A 20 11.54 15.48 7.55
N VAL A 21 10.84 14.74 8.40
CA VAL A 21 9.84 13.75 8.00
C VAL A 21 8.44 14.26 8.30
N LYS A 22 7.57 14.33 7.29
CA LYS A 22 6.12 14.33 7.55
C LYS A 22 5.66 12.88 7.63
N GLY A 23 5.01 12.55 8.74
CA GLY A 23 4.66 11.18 9.08
C GLY A 23 3.82 10.46 8.00
N PRO A 24 3.75 9.12 8.02
CA PRO A 24 3.03 8.32 7.04
C PRO A 24 1.55 8.66 7.07
N VAL A 25 1.07 9.38 6.07
CA VAL A 25 -0.34 9.71 5.93
C VAL A 25 -1.07 8.47 5.41
N ARG A 26 -2.17 8.15 6.08
CA ARG A 26 -3.00 6.99 5.72
C ARG A 26 -3.96 7.38 4.59
N MET A 27 -3.64 6.94 3.39
CA MET A 27 -4.57 7.05 2.26
C MET A 27 -5.69 5.99 2.37
N PRO A 28 -6.87 6.28 1.82
CA PRO A 28 -7.96 5.32 1.77
C PRO A 28 -7.54 4.05 1.03
N THR A 29 -7.95 2.89 1.56
CA THR A 29 -7.67 1.60 0.92
C THR A 29 -8.60 1.41 -0.26
N LYS A 30 -8.05 1.14 -1.44
CA LYS A 30 -8.88 0.72 -2.57
C LYS A 30 -9.20 -0.76 -2.40
N THR A 31 -10.49 -1.09 -2.47
CA THR A 31 -10.95 -2.48 -2.45
C THR A 31 -11.39 -2.86 -3.84
N LEU A 32 -10.64 -3.77 -4.46
CA LEU A 32 -11.01 -4.35 -5.74
C LEU A 32 -11.80 -5.61 -5.44
N ARG A 33 -13.00 -5.72 -6.03
CA ARG A 33 -13.90 -6.84 -5.82
C ARG A 33 -14.07 -7.56 -7.14
N ILE A 34 -13.76 -8.84 -7.17
CA ILE A 34 -13.99 -9.71 -8.32
C ILE A 34 -14.98 -10.77 -7.88
N THR A 35 -16.07 -10.90 -8.63
CA THR A 35 -17.07 -11.96 -8.43
C THR A 35 -17.05 -12.90 -9.62
N THR A 36 -16.60 -14.13 -9.41
CA THR A 36 -16.60 -15.18 -10.43
C THR A 36 -17.56 -16.29 -10.03
N ARG A 37 -18.04 -17.04 -11.04
CA ARG A 37 -18.78 -18.27 -10.78
C ARG A 37 -17.79 -19.34 -10.32
N LYS A 38 -18.19 -20.15 -9.33
CA LYS A 38 -17.38 -21.29 -8.86
C LYS A 38 -17.22 -22.37 -9.93
N THR A 39 -18.29 -22.64 -10.67
CA THR A 39 -18.33 -23.70 -11.67
C THR A 39 -18.05 -23.16 -13.07
N PRO A 40 -17.23 -23.84 -13.88
CA PRO A 40 -16.97 -23.47 -15.28
C PRO A 40 -18.13 -23.86 -16.22
N CYS A 41 -18.96 -24.84 -15.83
CA CYS A 41 -20.07 -25.36 -16.62
C CYS A 41 -21.41 -24.69 -16.28
N GLY A 42 -22.28 -24.53 -17.28
CA GLY A 42 -23.56 -23.81 -17.21
C GLY A 42 -24.62 -24.42 -16.28
N GLU A 43 -24.57 -25.74 -16.06
CA GLU A 43 -25.61 -26.57 -15.40
C GLU A 43 -25.36 -26.81 -13.89
N GLY A 44 -24.57 -25.97 -13.23
CA GLY A 44 -24.36 -26.03 -11.76
C GLY A 44 -25.20 -25.00 -10.99
N SER A 45 -25.46 -25.25 -9.71
CA SER A 45 -26.08 -24.28 -8.78
C SER A 45 -25.40 -22.90 -8.86
N LYS A 46 -26.18 -21.81 -8.79
CA LYS A 46 -25.71 -20.41 -8.90
C LYS A 46 -24.87 -20.00 -7.67
N THR A 47 -23.70 -20.58 -7.51
CA THR A 47 -22.75 -20.27 -6.44
C THR A 47 -21.67 -19.33 -6.97
N TRP A 48 -21.52 -18.19 -6.30
CA TRP A 48 -20.60 -17.12 -6.66
C TRP A 48 -19.50 -17.00 -5.61
N ASP A 49 -18.25 -16.92 -6.05
CA ASP A 49 -17.14 -16.53 -5.20
C ASP A 49 -17.00 -15.02 -5.15
N ARG A 50 -16.57 -14.52 -3.99
CA ARG A 50 -16.32 -13.10 -3.76
C ARG A 50 -14.87 -12.91 -3.34
N PHE A 51 -14.02 -12.58 -4.28
CA PHE A 51 -12.64 -12.23 -4.01
C PHE A 51 -12.50 -10.74 -3.73
N GLN A 52 -11.72 -10.41 -2.71
CA GLN A 52 -11.38 -9.03 -2.39
C GLN A 52 -9.86 -8.87 -2.37
N MET A 53 -9.37 -7.89 -3.11
CA MET A 53 -8.00 -7.41 -2.99
C MET A 53 -8.03 -6.03 -2.34
N ARG A 54 -7.22 -5.86 -1.28
CA ARG A 54 -7.13 -4.59 -0.54
C ARG A 54 -5.75 -3.98 -0.77
N ILE A 55 -5.72 -2.84 -1.45
CA ILE A 55 -4.49 -2.09 -1.70
C ILE A 55 -4.37 -1.03 -0.61
N HIS A 56 -3.31 -1.11 0.18
CA HIS A 56 -3.06 -0.25 1.34
C HIS A 56 -1.98 0.79 1.01
N LYS A 57 -2.40 1.98 0.56
CA LYS A 57 -1.48 3.07 0.22
C LYS A 57 -1.12 3.92 1.44
N ARG A 58 0.16 4.31 1.55
CA ARG A 58 0.69 5.25 2.54
C ARG A 58 1.70 6.17 1.85
N ILE A 59 1.73 7.43 2.25
CA ILE A 59 2.66 8.44 1.71
C ILE A 59 3.55 8.91 2.85
N ILE A 60 4.86 8.96 2.63
CA ILE A 60 5.84 9.52 3.57
C ILE A 60 6.58 10.62 2.82
N ASP A 61 6.45 11.87 3.27
CA ASP A 61 7.19 12.98 2.67
C ASP A 61 8.50 13.19 3.43
N LEU A 62 9.61 13.13 2.71
CA LEU A 62 10.96 13.37 3.21
C LEU A 62 11.49 14.63 2.55
N GLN A 63 11.87 15.64 3.34
CA GLN A 63 12.47 16.88 2.83
C GLN A 63 13.96 16.89 3.14
N SER A 64 14.81 16.91 2.10
CA SER A 64 16.24 17.20 2.21
C SER A 64 16.58 18.49 1.44
N PRO A 65 17.58 19.27 1.89
CA PRO A 65 18.00 20.51 1.23
C PRO A 65 19.04 20.32 0.11
N SER A 66 19.57 19.10 -0.10
CA SER A 66 20.59 18.80 -1.13
C SER A 66 19.93 18.06 -2.31
N GLY A 67 20.16 18.55 -3.53
CA GLY A 67 19.43 18.27 -4.78
C GLY A 67 19.28 16.83 -5.29
N ASP A 68 19.50 15.80 -4.46
CA ASP A 68 19.43 14.38 -4.83
C ASP A 68 18.44 13.56 -3.97
N CYS A 69 17.43 14.16 -3.35
CA CYS A 69 16.42 13.36 -2.63
C CYS A 69 14.98 13.79 -2.91
N GLN A 70 14.54 13.69 -4.16
CA GLN A 70 13.14 13.36 -4.42
C GLN A 70 12.91 11.90 -4.03
N ALA A 71 12.83 11.64 -2.72
CA ALA A 71 12.21 10.42 -2.23
C ALA A 71 10.68 10.55 -2.39
N ASP A 72 10.23 10.78 -3.62
CA ASP A 72 8.86 10.45 -4.03
C ASP A 72 8.79 8.93 -4.13
N CYS A 73 9.01 8.24 -3.01
CA CYS A 73 8.63 6.86 -2.85
C CYS A 73 7.11 6.85 -2.68
N ILE A 74 6.39 7.18 -3.76
CA ILE A 74 5.02 6.71 -3.97
C ILE A 74 5.15 5.19 -4.06
N LEU A 75 5.25 4.53 -2.90
CA LEU A 75 5.19 3.09 -2.76
C LEU A 75 3.74 2.69 -3.03
N SER A 76 3.39 2.72 -4.31
CA SER A 76 2.26 1.99 -4.86
C SER A 76 2.73 0.58 -5.17
N LEU A 77 2.59 -0.30 -4.17
CA LEU A 77 2.16 -1.68 -4.38
C LEU A 77 0.77 -1.84 -3.75
#